data_AF-A0A9Q1HMC5-F1
#
_entry.id   AF-A0A9Q1HMC5-F1
#
_cell.length_a   1.000
_cell.length_b   1.000
_cell.length_c   1.000
_cell.angle_alpha   90.00
_cell.angle_beta   90.00
_cell.angle_gamma   90.00
#
_symmetry.space_group_name_H-M   'P 1'
#
loop_
_entity.id
_entity.type
_entity.pdbx_description
1 polymer ?
#
loop_
_entity_poly.entity_id
_entity_poly.type
_entity_poly.pdbx_seq_one_letter_code
_entity_poly.pdbx_strand_id
1 'polypeptide(L)'
;MPFNLDKFVASPSVEELDSLKKSEIIKVAKHYGIEFQPLMRKDEIKRYVLEYLVDESILPITVLETAITVPTDNTFELKRLEIEMNKEIRLKEMEREREKEEREMQMQMQKEKEEREMQMQMQREKEAREHEFRLKQLELGVIKGSDPKIGLDTGDYSMFLST
;
A
#
# COMPACT_ATOMS: atom_id res chain seq x y z
N MET A 1 -18.08 -14.24 -42.97
CA MET A 1 -18.15 -15.13 -44.15
C MET A 1 -16.87 -15.97 -44.19
N PRO A 2 -16.88 -17.21 -44.68
CA PRO A 2 -15.65 -17.99 -44.82
C PRO A 2 -14.72 -17.31 -45.84
N PHE A 3 -13.44 -17.21 -45.51
CA PHE A 3 -12.41 -16.76 -46.46
C PHE A 3 -12.40 -17.65 -47.70
N ASN A 4 -12.34 -17.03 -48.87
CA ASN A 4 -12.25 -17.72 -50.14
C ASN A 4 -10.91 -17.35 -50.81
N LEU A 5 -10.04 -18.34 -50.96
CA LEU A 5 -8.70 -18.18 -51.51
C LEU A 5 -8.74 -17.71 -52.96
N ASP A 6 -9.61 -18.26 -53.79
CA ASP A 6 -9.69 -17.94 -55.23
C ASP A 6 -10.10 -16.48 -55.45
N LYS A 7 -11.00 -15.96 -54.61
CA LYS A 7 -11.40 -14.54 -54.64
C LYS A 7 -10.25 -13.62 -54.25
N PHE A 8 -9.49 -13.99 -53.23
CA PHE A 8 -8.35 -13.22 -52.77
C PHE A 8 -7.22 -13.23 -53.81
N VAL A 9 -6.93 -14.37 -54.44
CA VAL A 9 -5.91 -14.46 -55.50
C VAL A 9 -6.32 -13.65 -56.74
N ALA A 10 -7.62 -13.56 -57.04
CA ALA A 10 -8.11 -12.76 -58.17
C ALA A 10 -7.96 -11.24 -57.96
N SER A 11 -8.05 -10.76 -56.72
CA SER A 11 -7.91 -9.34 -56.38
C SER A 11 -7.36 -9.17 -54.95
N PRO A 12 -6.06 -9.39 -54.74
CA PRO A 12 -5.47 -9.36 -53.41
C PRO A 12 -5.48 -7.92 -52.86
N SER A 13 -5.94 -7.78 -51.62
CA SER A 13 -5.97 -6.51 -50.89
C SER A 13 -5.29 -6.64 -49.53
N VAL A 14 -4.63 -5.57 -49.12
CA VAL A 14 -3.96 -5.47 -47.81
C VAL A 14 -4.96 -5.58 -46.68
N GLU A 15 -6.09 -4.89 -46.79
CA GLU A 15 -7.14 -4.89 -45.77
C GLU A 15 -7.73 -6.29 -45.57
N GLU A 16 -7.88 -7.03 -46.67
CA GLU A 16 -8.31 -8.42 -46.61
C GLU A 16 -7.26 -9.28 -45.92
N LEU A 17 -5.97 -9.16 -46.29
CA LEU A 17 -4.86 -9.91 -45.69
C LEU A 17 -4.71 -9.64 -44.18
N ASP A 18 -4.94 -8.41 -43.75
CA ASP A 18 -4.92 -8.00 -42.33
C ASP A 18 -6.02 -8.68 -41.50
N SER A 19 -7.18 -8.85 -42.11
CA SER A 19 -8.35 -9.47 -41.48
C SER A 19 -8.28 -11.01 -41.39
N LEU A 20 -7.38 -11.65 -42.15
CA LEU A 20 -7.28 -13.11 -42.21
C LEU A 20 -6.80 -13.75 -40.91
N LYS A 21 -7.26 -14.97 -40.65
CA LYS A 21 -6.74 -15.84 -39.57
C LYS A 21 -5.42 -16.49 -39.98
N LYS A 22 -4.61 -16.91 -39.00
CA LYS A 22 -3.33 -17.59 -39.25
C LYS A 22 -3.47 -18.79 -40.20
N SER A 23 -4.52 -19.60 -40.03
CA SER A 23 -4.80 -20.75 -40.90
C SER A 23 -5.11 -20.37 -42.34
N GLU A 24 -5.66 -19.19 -42.58
CA GLU A 24 -6.01 -18.67 -43.90
C GLU A 24 -4.78 -18.06 -44.58
N ILE A 25 -3.97 -17.30 -43.83
CA ILE A 25 -2.67 -16.78 -44.29
C ILE A 25 -1.75 -17.94 -44.71
N ILE A 26 -1.73 -19.04 -43.95
CA ILE A 26 -0.98 -20.24 -44.32
C ILE A 26 -1.47 -20.84 -45.65
N LYS A 27 -2.78 -20.81 -45.95
CA LYS A 27 -3.31 -21.28 -47.23
C LYS A 27 -2.85 -20.40 -48.38
N VAL A 28 -2.84 -19.07 -48.18
CA VAL A 28 -2.32 -18.09 -49.15
C VAL A 28 -0.83 -18.34 -49.40
N ALA A 29 -0.03 -18.45 -48.33
CA ALA A 29 1.40 -18.72 -48.44
C ALA A 29 1.69 -20.02 -49.22
N LYS A 30 0.94 -21.08 -48.94
CA LYS A 30 1.07 -22.36 -49.68
C LYS A 30 0.66 -22.25 -51.14
N HIS A 31 -0.35 -21.45 -51.47
CA HIS A 31 -0.80 -21.25 -52.84
C HIS A 31 0.29 -20.60 -53.70
N TYR A 32 0.98 -19.60 -53.14
CA TYR A 32 2.10 -18.92 -53.80
C TYR A 32 3.44 -19.67 -53.66
N GLY A 33 3.47 -20.83 -53.00
CA GLY A 33 4.69 -21.61 -52.81
C GLY A 33 5.72 -20.98 -51.85
N ILE A 34 5.27 -20.08 -50.97
CA ILE A 34 6.14 -19.38 -50.02
C ILE A 34 6.55 -20.34 -48.91
N GLU A 35 7.85 -20.52 -48.74
CA GLU A 35 8.41 -21.31 -47.64
C GLU A 35 8.41 -20.52 -46.34
N PHE A 36 7.89 -21.12 -45.27
CA PHE A 36 7.89 -20.52 -43.93
C PHE A 36 8.09 -21.60 -42.87
N GLN A 37 8.59 -21.20 -41.69
CA GLN A 37 8.74 -22.14 -40.57
C GLN A 37 7.38 -22.35 -39.86
N PRO A 38 6.96 -23.58 -39.55
CA PRO A 38 5.64 -23.86 -38.94
C PRO A 38 5.37 -23.16 -37.60
N LEU A 39 6.43 -22.85 -36.85
CA LEU A 39 6.37 -22.20 -35.54
C LEU A 39 6.27 -20.67 -35.61
N MET A 40 6.40 -20.07 -36.80
CA MET A 40 6.34 -18.62 -36.96
C MET A 40 5.01 -18.03 -36.50
N ARG A 41 5.07 -16.81 -35.96
CA ARG A 41 3.91 -16.03 -35.53
C ARG A 41 3.09 -15.59 -36.75
N LYS A 42 1.82 -15.23 -36.52
CA LYS A 42 0.90 -14.79 -37.59
C LYS A 42 1.50 -13.63 -38.38
N ASP A 43 2.06 -12.65 -37.68
CA ASP A 43 2.59 -11.41 -38.27
C ASP A 43 3.86 -11.68 -39.10
N GLU A 44 4.69 -12.64 -38.69
CA GLU A 44 5.88 -13.06 -39.43
C GLU A 44 5.49 -13.73 -40.77
N ILE A 45 4.56 -14.69 -40.73
CA ILE A 45 4.08 -15.36 -41.96
C ILE A 45 3.39 -14.35 -42.87
N LYS A 46 2.59 -13.43 -42.30
CA LYS A 46 1.94 -12.34 -43.04
C LYS A 46 2.97 -11.45 -43.74
N ARG A 47 4.08 -11.13 -43.08
CA ARG A 47 5.16 -10.34 -43.66
C ARG A 47 5.81 -11.03 -44.87
N TYR A 48 6.11 -12.33 -44.78
CA TYR A 48 6.62 -13.08 -45.94
C TYR A 48 5.64 -13.08 -47.12
N VAL A 49 4.34 -13.22 -46.84
CA VAL A 49 3.30 -13.13 -47.87
C VAL A 49 3.25 -11.74 -48.49
N LEU A 50 3.33 -10.68 -47.68
CA LEU A 50 3.36 -9.30 -48.17
C LEU A 50 4.60 -9.01 -49.02
N GLU A 51 5.78 -9.43 -48.57
CA GLU A 51 7.04 -9.28 -49.32
C GLU A 51 6.93 -9.94 -50.70
N TYR A 52 6.47 -11.20 -50.75
CA TYR A 52 6.26 -11.90 -52.01
C TYR A 52 5.25 -11.21 -52.94
N LEU A 53 4.09 -10.76 -52.41
CA LEU A 53 3.07 -10.07 -53.21
C LEU A 53 3.56 -8.72 -53.75
N VAL A 54 4.48 -8.06 -53.06
CA VAL A 54 5.11 -6.83 -53.56
C VAL A 54 6.18 -7.15 -54.60
N ASP A 55 7.00 -8.18 -54.37
CA ASP A 55 8.05 -8.60 -55.30
C ASP A 55 7.47 -9.03 -56.66
N GLU A 56 6.35 -9.75 -56.65
CA GLU A 56 5.59 -10.12 -57.85
C GLU A 56 4.79 -8.95 -58.46
N SER A 57 4.95 -7.73 -57.94
CA SER A 57 4.24 -6.52 -58.37
C SER A 57 2.70 -6.63 -58.33
N ILE A 58 2.19 -7.52 -57.47
CA ILE A 58 0.76 -7.73 -57.26
C ILE A 58 0.20 -6.64 -56.33
N LEU A 59 0.99 -6.20 -55.34
CA LEU A 59 0.69 -5.09 -54.45
C LEU A 59 1.74 -3.97 -54.57
N PRO A 60 1.36 -2.70 -54.35
CA PRO A 60 2.32 -1.59 -54.40
C PRO A 60 3.26 -1.59 -53.19
N ILE A 61 4.51 -1.17 -53.42
CA ILE A 61 5.61 -1.14 -52.42
C ILE A 61 5.27 -0.31 -51.17
N THR A 62 4.39 0.70 -51.31
CA THR A 62 3.92 1.56 -50.21
C THR A 62 3.24 0.80 -49.07
N VAL A 63 2.78 -0.43 -49.34
CA VAL A 63 2.16 -1.32 -48.36
C VAL A 63 3.19 -1.90 -47.37
N LEU A 64 4.41 -2.19 -47.84
CA LEU A 64 5.47 -2.72 -47.00
C LEU A 64 5.92 -1.69 -45.96
N GLU A 65 5.98 -0.42 -46.33
CA GLU A 65 6.41 0.66 -45.44
C GLU A 65 5.43 0.91 -44.29
N THR A 66 4.13 0.71 -44.52
CA THR A 66 3.11 0.89 -43.47
C THR A 66 3.07 -0.29 -42.49
N ALA A 67 3.28 -1.52 -42.97
CA ALA A 67 3.25 -2.74 -42.15
C ALA A 67 4.40 -2.84 -41.13
N ILE A 68 5.51 -2.13 -41.35
CA ILE A 68 6.69 -2.15 -40.45
C ILE A 68 6.44 -1.37 -39.14
N THR A 69 5.39 -0.55 -39.06
CA THR A 69 5.22 0.42 -37.96
C THR A 69 4.48 -0.08 -36.72
N VAL A 70 4.03 -1.33 -36.66
CA VAL A 70 3.34 -1.87 -35.47
C VAL A 70 4.21 -2.93 -34.78
N PRO A 71 5.12 -2.54 -33.86
CA PRO A 71 5.82 -3.51 -33.04
C PRO A 71 4.83 -4.13 -32.04
N THR A 72 4.54 -5.41 -32.24
CA THR A 72 3.71 -6.25 -31.38
C THR A 72 4.35 -6.55 -30.00
N ASP A 73 5.51 -5.95 -29.69
CA ASP A 73 6.27 -6.16 -28.45
C ASP A 73 5.92 -5.19 -27.30
N ASN A 74 5.18 -4.11 -27.57
CA ASN A 74 4.86 -3.10 -26.53
C ASN A 74 4.03 -3.65 -25.36
N THR A 75 3.35 -4.79 -25.53
CA THR A 75 2.50 -5.38 -24.49
C THR A 75 3.28 -5.90 -23.28
N PHE A 76 4.51 -6.38 -23.47
CA PHE A 76 5.35 -6.86 -22.37
C PHE A 76 6.01 -5.72 -21.61
N GLU A 77 6.45 -4.67 -22.31
CA GLU A 77 7.00 -3.48 -21.68
C GLU A 77 5.94 -2.70 -20.89
N LEU A 78 4.74 -2.55 -21.45
CA LEU A 78 3.59 -1.96 -20.75
C LEU A 78 3.27 -2.71 -19.45
N LYS A 79 3.19 -4.05 -19.50
CA LYS A 79 2.96 -4.86 -18.29
C LYS A 79 4.10 -4.73 -17.27
N ARG A 80 5.35 -4.68 -17.71
CA ARG A 80 6.50 -4.50 -16.82
C ARG A 80 6.45 -3.14 -16.13
N LEU A 81 6.10 -2.08 -16.87
CA LEU A 81 5.95 -0.73 -16.36
C LEU A 81 4.79 -0.63 -15.36
N GLU A 82 3.67 -1.28 -15.66
CA GLU A 82 2.50 -1.33 -14.78
C GLU A 82 2.79 -2.06 -13.46
N ILE A 83 3.56 -3.16 -13.50
CA ILE A 83 4.01 -3.87 -12.30
C ILE A 83 4.91 -2.99 -11.43
N GLU A 84 5.86 -2.26 -12.02
CA GLU A 84 6.77 -1.39 -11.26
C GLU A 84 5.99 -0.23 -10.61
N MET A 85 5.08 0.40 -11.35
CA MET A 85 4.22 1.48 -10.84
C MET A 85 3.35 0.99 -9.68
N ASN A 86 2.73 -0.19 -9.79
CA ASN A 86 1.92 -0.77 -8.73
C ASN A 86 2.74 -1.08 -7.47
N LYS A 87 3.99 -1.53 -7.63
CA LYS A 87 4.89 -1.78 -6.51
C LYS A 87 5.27 -0.48 -5.80
N GLU A 88 5.54 0.58 -6.54
CA GLU A 88 5.89 1.89 -5.98
C GLU A 88 4.73 2.51 -5.21
N ILE A 89 3.51 2.45 -5.75
CA ILE A 89 2.30 2.90 -5.06
C ILE A 89 2.13 2.18 -3.73
N ARG A 90 2.27 0.85 -3.74
CA ARG A 90 2.11 0.02 -2.53
C ARG A 90 3.16 0.32 -1.46
N LEU A 91 4.41 0.57 -1.85
CA LEU A 91 5.46 0.97 -0.92
C LEU A 91 5.13 2.34 -0.27
N LYS A 92 4.70 3.29 -1.09
CA LYS A 92 4.34 4.65 -0.64
C LYS A 92 3.10 4.70 0.23
N GLU A 93 2.20 3.71 0.12
CA GLU A 93 1.07 3.53 1.03
C GLU A 93 1.54 2.99 2.39
N MET A 94 2.38 1.96 2.40
CA MET A 94 2.93 1.41 3.65
C MET A 94 3.76 2.44 4.43
N GLU A 95 4.54 3.29 3.76
CA GLU A 95 5.29 4.36 4.42
C GLU A 95 4.35 5.39 5.08
N ARG A 96 3.29 5.80 4.37
CA ARG A 96 2.29 6.74 4.93
C ARG A 96 1.54 6.15 6.11
N GLU A 97 1.28 4.85 6.09
CA GLU A 97 0.63 4.16 7.20
C GLU A 97 1.52 4.13 8.43
N ARG A 98 2.80 3.74 8.27
CA ARG A 98 3.79 3.78 9.36
C ARG A 98 3.98 5.18 9.92
N GLU A 99 4.07 6.19 9.06
CA GLU A 99 4.23 7.58 9.51
C GLU A 99 3.01 8.06 10.33
N LYS A 100 1.80 7.63 9.94
CA LYS A 100 0.59 7.93 10.73
C LYS A 100 0.62 7.22 12.08
N GLU A 101 0.94 5.94 12.10
CA GLU A 101 1.05 5.15 13.35
C GLU A 101 2.09 5.77 14.29
N GLU A 102 3.26 6.17 13.78
CA GLU A 102 4.30 6.83 14.57
C GLU A 102 3.84 8.17 15.12
N ARG A 103 3.16 8.99 14.32
CA ARG A 103 2.60 10.27 14.78
C ARG A 103 1.52 10.07 15.83
N GLU A 104 0.65 9.09 15.65
CA GLU A 104 -0.39 8.74 16.62
C GLU A 104 0.22 8.27 17.95
N MET A 105 1.23 7.39 17.89
CA MET A 105 1.95 6.92 19.06
C MET A 105 2.66 8.07 19.79
N GLN A 106 3.29 8.99 19.06
CA GLN A 106 3.92 10.18 19.67
C GLN A 106 2.89 11.08 20.36
N MET A 107 1.76 11.35 19.71
CA MET A 107 0.68 12.13 20.33
C MET A 107 0.13 11.46 21.58
N GLN A 108 0.00 10.14 21.58
CA GLN A 108 -0.49 9.40 22.74
C GLN A 108 0.50 9.43 23.90
N MET A 109 1.80 9.22 23.63
CA MET A 109 2.85 9.35 24.65
C MET A 109 2.90 10.76 25.24
N GLN A 110 2.73 11.79 24.40
CA GLN A 110 2.74 13.17 24.88
C GLN A 110 1.55 13.46 25.79
N LYS A 111 0.34 13.04 25.41
CA LYS A 111 -0.85 13.16 26.27
C LYS A 111 -0.69 12.42 27.59
N GLU A 112 -0.17 11.19 27.56
CA GLU A 112 0.07 10.41 28.77
C GLU A 112 1.09 11.10 29.68
N LYS A 113 2.14 11.68 29.12
CA LYS A 113 3.14 12.44 29.88
C LYS A 113 2.52 13.69 30.51
N GLU A 114 1.76 14.47 29.76
CA GLU A 114 1.05 15.66 30.24
C GLU A 114 0.05 15.30 31.36
N GLU A 115 -0.68 14.19 31.21
CA GLU A 115 -1.62 13.71 32.22
C GLU A 115 -0.90 13.30 33.51
N ARG A 116 0.22 12.56 33.40
CA ARG A 116 1.04 12.19 34.56
C ARG A 116 1.62 13.43 35.25
N GLU A 117 2.08 14.43 34.49
CA GLU A 117 2.57 15.70 35.04
C GLU A 117 1.46 16.45 35.78
N MET A 118 0.27 16.52 35.19
CA MET A 118 -0.91 17.15 35.81
C MET A 118 -1.31 16.43 37.11
N GLN A 119 -1.32 15.10 37.13
CA GLN A 119 -1.60 14.32 38.33
C GLN A 119 -0.57 14.58 39.43
N MET A 120 0.73 14.59 39.10
CA MET A 120 1.79 14.91 40.06
C MET A 120 1.64 16.33 40.62
N GLN A 121 1.29 17.29 39.78
CA GLN A 121 1.09 18.67 40.20
C GLN A 121 -0.12 18.81 41.14
N MET A 122 -1.23 18.17 40.80
CA MET A 122 -2.43 18.15 41.64
C MET A 122 -2.16 17.51 43.00
N GLN A 123 -1.37 16.44 43.04
CA GLN A 123 -1.00 15.77 44.30
C GLN A 123 -0.11 16.65 45.17
N ARG A 124 0.91 17.30 44.59
CA ARG A 124 1.75 18.27 45.30
C ARG A 124 0.93 19.44 45.84
N GLU A 125 -0.03 19.94 45.07
CA GLU A 125 -0.89 21.04 45.50
C GLU A 125 -1.81 20.61 46.64
N LYS A 126 -2.37 19.39 46.58
CA LYS A 126 -3.18 18.83 47.66
C LYS A 126 -2.35 18.67 48.94
N GLU A 127 -1.15 18.11 48.84
CA GLU A 127 -0.22 17.97 49.97
C GLU A 127 0.18 19.34 50.54
N ALA A 128 0.42 20.34 49.69
CA ALA A 128 0.71 21.69 50.12
C ALA A 128 -0.47 22.34 50.85
N ARG A 129 -1.70 22.18 50.34
CA ARG A 129 -2.92 22.68 51.01
C ARG A 129 -3.17 21.99 52.33
N GLU A 130 -2.97 20.67 52.41
CA GLU A 130 -3.09 19.91 53.66
C GLU A 130 -2.02 20.35 54.67
N HIS A 131 -0.79 20.56 54.22
CA HIS A 131 0.29 21.07 55.05
C HIS A 131 0.02 22.49 55.54
N GLU A 132 -0.45 23.39 54.67
CA GLU A 132 -0.85 24.75 55.03
C GLU A 132 -2.00 24.74 56.04
N PHE A 133 -3.01 23.88 55.84
CA PHE A 133 -4.11 23.72 56.78
C PHE A 133 -3.63 23.22 58.14
N ARG A 134 -2.72 22.24 58.18
CA ARG A 134 -2.13 21.72 59.42
C ARG A 134 -1.33 22.79 60.16
N LEU A 135 -0.58 23.63 59.45
CA LEU A 135 0.12 24.77 60.05
C LEU A 135 -0.85 25.78 60.64
N LYS A 136 -1.91 26.16 59.92
CA LYS A 136 -2.96 27.07 60.43
C LYS A 136 -3.66 26.53 61.67
N GLN A 137 -3.89 25.22 61.77
CA GLN A 137 -4.47 24.58 62.96
C GLN A 137 -3.54 24.67 64.19
N LEU A 138 -2.23 24.56 63.97
CA LEU A 138 -1.22 24.73 65.03
C LEU A 138 -1.11 26.21 65.44
N GLU A 139 -1.18 27.13 64.48
CA GLU A 139 -1.11 28.58 64.69
C GLU A 139 -2.37 29.13 65.39
N LEU A 140 -3.55 28.59 65.09
CA LEU A 140 -4.82 28.92 65.74
C LEU A 140 -4.97 28.34 67.17
N GLY A 141 -3.95 27.65 67.68
CA GLY A 141 -3.90 27.25 69.08
C GLY A 141 -5.08 26.37 69.50
N VAL A 142 -5.13 25.12 69.02
CA VAL A 142 -5.82 24.07 69.78
C VAL A 142 -5.03 23.83 71.07
N ILE A 143 -5.27 24.70 72.05
CA ILE A 143 -5.15 24.40 73.46
C ILE A 143 -6.24 23.35 73.75
N LYS A 144 -5.90 22.08 73.59
CA LYS A 144 -6.56 20.99 74.32
C LYS A 144 -5.47 20.09 74.88
N GLY A 145 -4.94 20.50 76.03
CA GLY A 145 -3.93 19.74 76.76
C GLY A 145 -3.29 20.52 77.90
N SER A 146 -4.09 21.14 78.77
CA SER A 146 -3.63 21.51 80.12
C SER A 146 -4.81 21.39 81.10
N ASP A 147 -4.68 20.42 82.00
CA ASP A 147 -5.61 19.74 82.91
C ASP A 147 -6.52 20.59 83.82
N PRO A 148 -7.67 20.03 84.27
CA PRO A 148 -8.17 20.26 85.60
C PRO A 148 -8.08 18.98 86.46
N LYS A 149 -7.41 19.16 87.60
CA LYS A 149 -7.39 18.31 88.80
C LYS A 149 -8.63 17.43 88.98
N ILE A 150 -8.43 16.12 89.12
CA ILE A 150 -9.37 15.25 89.82
C ILE A 150 -8.61 14.65 91.01
N GLY A 151 -9.22 14.78 92.18
CA GLY A 151 -8.61 14.52 93.48
C GLY A 151 -8.32 13.06 93.76
N LEU A 152 -7.51 12.90 94.81
CA LEU A 152 -7.27 11.71 95.60
C LEU A 152 -8.52 10.80 95.68
N ASP A 153 -8.35 9.53 95.33
CA ASP A 153 -8.82 8.46 96.20
C ASP A 153 -7.86 7.26 96.12
N THR A 154 -7.63 6.68 97.28
CA THR A 154 -6.63 5.67 97.62
C THR A 154 -7.20 4.26 97.56
N GLY A 155 -6.39 3.30 97.12
CA GLY A 155 -6.63 1.85 97.27
C GLY A 155 -6.88 1.17 95.92
N ASP A 156 -6.33 0.01 95.59
CA ASP A 156 -5.54 -0.94 96.34
C ASP A 156 -4.77 -1.84 95.35
N TYR A 157 -3.51 -2.08 95.70
CA TYR A 157 -2.78 -3.36 95.65
C TYR A 157 -2.96 -4.42 94.54
N SER A 158 -1.78 -4.98 94.24
CA SER A 158 -1.45 -6.29 93.64
C SER A 158 -1.32 -6.34 92.11
N MET A 159 -0.10 -6.28 91.58
CA MET A 159 0.84 -7.41 91.43
C MET A 159 0.20 -8.55 90.64
N PHE A 160 0.63 -8.75 89.38
CA PHE A 160 1.61 -9.80 89.07
C PHE A 160 1.90 -9.81 87.55
N LEU A 161 3.19 -9.62 87.25
CA LEU A 161 3.82 -10.07 86.02
C LEU A 161 3.74 -11.60 85.96
N SER A 162 3.48 -12.16 84.78
CA SER A 162 4.02 -13.45 84.38
C SER A 162 3.97 -13.58 82.86
N THR A 163 5.18 -13.52 82.28
CA THR A 163 5.70 -14.24 81.09
C THR A 163 4.77 -14.57 79.94
#